data_AF-A0A929X7M1-F1
#
_entry.id   AF-A0A929X7M1-F1
#
_cell.length_a   1.000
_cell.length_b   1.000
_cell.length_c   1.000
_cell.angle_alpha   90.00
_cell.angle_beta   90.00
_cell.angle_gamma   90.00
#
_symmetry.space_group_name_H-M   'P 1'
#
loop_
_entity.id
_entity.type
_entity.pdbx_description
1 polymer ?
#
loop_
_entity_poly.entity_id
_entity_poly.type
_entity_poly.pdbx_seq_one_letter_code
_entity_poly.pdbx_strand_id
1 'polypeptide(L)'
;MIWKSENREDFFAHIEKLTDEDKFTECIDLLTSIPQEERDYNAWYQLARAYQNFAIVGDDDKGTSSFIGDKALLKSIEILNFVKEEGENKAEWNMRMAYAYQYLTCEEERALPYAIRWGELAPDDANAFEVIKECNEEIEKRKQMTGAQNNTDASCEAPQIEEEWGIYLCNQFWCDFPAVIRLNLALSKFDLIGKYPKRLTLQILYKNPDEYGFPTREEGEFLYQIEDDISDIIEKHGDILAGVVKCDDRVHIIAYVKDEAGYAAEISELMEKKCSDYVYTVAILLDENWEMYFDALYPDKYEYQSIMNNALIENIRNNGDIMVPRVLEHFLLFKTEEKRNGFLAKVMEEGFEEINLEADDGECEDEDTEYPYELLIGREDSFEDIDEIVWNLMDLAEEFDGAYDGWGCTVVRE
;
A
#
# COMPACT_ATOMS: atom_id res chain seq x y z
N MET A 1 6.22 12.57 -28.65
CA MET A 1 5.13 12.65 -29.66
C MET A 1 3.81 12.94 -28.93
N ILE A 2 2.77 13.51 -29.55
CA ILE A 2 1.47 13.72 -28.86
C ILE A 2 0.40 12.86 -29.55
N TRP A 3 -0.43 12.17 -28.75
CA TRP A 3 -1.53 11.35 -29.25
C TRP A 3 -2.57 12.20 -30.01
N LYS A 4 -2.97 11.70 -31.19
CA LYS A 4 -4.15 12.13 -31.95
C LYS A 4 -4.73 10.93 -32.68
N SER A 5 -6.06 10.82 -32.74
CA SER A 5 -6.70 9.68 -33.44
C SER A 5 -6.19 9.47 -34.88
N GLU A 6 -5.82 10.55 -35.59
CA GLU A 6 -5.33 10.50 -36.96
C GLU A 6 -3.87 10.02 -37.10
N ASN A 7 -3.08 10.06 -36.02
CA ASN A 7 -1.68 9.60 -36.01
C ASN A 7 -1.49 8.25 -35.30
N ARG A 8 -2.56 7.49 -35.09
CA ARG A 8 -2.56 6.23 -34.33
C ARG A 8 -1.46 5.25 -34.74
N GLU A 9 -1.29 5.01 -36.04
CA GLU A 9 -0.28 4.07 -36.54
C GLU A 9 1.15 4.55 -36.21
N ASP A 10 1.47 5.81 -36.50
CA ASP A 10 2.76 6.40 -36.19
C ASP A 10 3.02 6.43 -34.67
N PHE A 11 1.97 6.65 -33.88
CA PHE A 11 2.05 6.67 -32.41
C PHE A 11 2.46 5.30 -31.87
N PHE A 12 1.77 4.23 -32.26
CA PHE A 12 2.13 2.89 -31.79
C PHE A 12 3.46 2.40 -32.37
N ALA A 13 3.83 2.80 -33.59
CA ALA A 13 5.18 2.55 -34.11
C ALA A 13 6.26 3.24 -33.27
N HIS A 14 5.98 4.43 -32.72
CA HIS A 14 6.88 5.11 -31.80
C HIS A 14 6.96 4.41 -30.43
N ILE A 15 5.84 3.89 -29.91
CA ILE A 15 5.84 3.07 -28.69
C ILE A 15 6.70 1.80 -28.86
N GLU A 16 6.57 1.08 -29.98
CA GLU A 16 7.43 -0.09 -30.24
C GLU A 16 8.90 0.33 -30.30
N LYS A 17 9.22 1.45 -30.96
CA LYS A 17 10.59 1.95 -31.00
C LYS A 17 11.15 2.25 -29.60
N LEU A 18 10.37 2.92 -28.75
CA LEU A 18 10.79 3.22 -27.37
C LEU A 18 10.94 1.93 -26.55
N THR A 19 10.08 0.94 -26.80
CA THR A 19 10.18 -0.38 -26.16
C THR A 19 11.47 -1.09 -26.58
N ASP A 20 11.87 -1.03 -27.85
CA ASP A 20 13.14 -1.58 -28.35
C ASP A 20 14.38 -0.82 -27.81
N GLU A 21 14.20 0.42 -27.36
CA GLU A 21 15.25 1.28 -26.77
C GLU A 21 15.25 1.22 -25.22
N ASP A 22 14.48 0.31 -24.61
CA ASP A 22 14.29 0.18 -23.17
C ASP A 22 13.87 1.50 -22.49
N LYS A 23 12.96 2.25 -23.12
CA LYS A 23 12.39 3.52 -22.63
C LYS A 23 10.95 3.32 -22.16
N PHE A 24 10.77 2.54 -21.11
CA PHE A 24 9.48 2.08 -20.64
C PHE A 24 8.71 3.17 -19.87
N THR A 25 9.38 4.01 -19.07
CA THR A 25 8.70 5.16 -18.43
C THR A 25 8.14 6.13 -19.45
N GLU A 26 8.88 6.43 -20.51
CA GLU A 26 8.39 7.28 -21.61
C GLU A 26 7.21 6.63 -22.34
N CYS A 27 7.22 5.30 -22.52
CA CYS A 27 6.06 4.57 -23.04
C CYS A 27 4.84 4.74 -22.14
N ILE A 28 5.00 4.56 -20.81
CA ILE A 28 3.93 4.69 -19.82
C ILE A 28 3.34 6.11 -19.86
N ASP A 29 4.17 7.14 -19.86
CA ASP A 29 3.73 8.53 -19.92
C ASP A 29 2.92 8.82 -21.19
N LEU A 30 3.43 8.39 -22.35
CA LEU A 30 2.75 8.60 -23.63
C LEU A 30 1.41 7.85 -23.70
N LEU A 31 1.37 6.60 -23.28
CA LEU A 31 0.15 5.78 -23.30
C LEU A 31 -0.88 6.30 -22.27
N THR A 32 -0.42 6.79 -21.12
CA THR A 32 -1.27 7.41 -20.09
C THR A 32 -1.82 8.76 -20.56
N SER A 33 -1.12 9.48 -21.43
CA SER A 33 -1.61 10.73 -22.00
C SER A 33 -2.84 10.57 -22.91
N ILE A 34 -3.12 9.36 -23.39
CA ILE A 34 -4.35 9.06 -24.14
C ILE A 34 -5.53 9.15 -23.17
N PRO A 35 -6.56 9.97 -23.45
CA PRO A 35 -7.78 10.01 -22.62
C PRO A 35 -8.37 8.62 -22.47
N GLN A 36 -8.79 8.25 -21.25
CA GLN A 36 -9.27 6.89 -20.94
C GLN A 36 -10.41 6.44 -21.88
N GLU A 37 -11.31 7.36 -22.21
CA GLU A 37 -12.45 7.18 -23.13
C GLU A 37 -12.02 6.85 -24.57
N GLU A 38 -10.80 7.22 -24.96
CA GLU A 38 -10.23 6.98 -26.30
C GLU A 38 -9.34 5.74 -26.37
N ARG A 39 -9.03 5.09 -25.24
CA ARG A 39 -8.16 3.92 -25.19
C ARG A 39 -8.90 2.68 -25.68
N ASP A 40 -8.54 2.22 -26.87
CA ASP A 40 -8.92 0.90 -27.35
C ASP A 40 -8.13 -0.22 -26.65
N TYR A 41 -8.50 -1.48 -26.89
CA TYR A 41 -7.80 -2.64 -26.32
C TYR A 41 -6.29 -2.63 -26.58
N ASN A 42 -5.84 -2.17 -27.74
CA ASN A 42 -4.41 -2.14 -28.06
C ASN A 42 -3.68 -1.07 -27.22
N ALA A 43 -4.29 0.10 -27.01
CA ALA A 43 -3.74 1.11 -26.10
C ALA A 43 -3.58 0.57 -24.68
N TRP A 44 -4.62 -0.09 -24.14
CA TRP A 44 -4.58 -0.71 -22.82
C TRP A 44 -3.56 -1.83 -22.73
N TYR A 45 -3.53 -2.74 -23.71
CA TYR A 45 -2.58 -3.84 -23.76
C TYR A 45 -1.13 -3.34 -23.81
N GLN A 46 -0.84 -2.31 -24.63
CA GLN A 46 0.50 -1.73 -24.70
C GLN A 46 0.88 -1.02 -23.41
N LEU A 47 -0.06 -0.38 -22.72
CA LEU A 47 0.19 0.24 -21.41
C LEU A 47 0.55 -0.82 -20.36
N ALA A 48 -0.23 -1.90 -20.29
CA ALA A 48 0.08 -3.04 -19.42
C ALA A 48 1.46 -3.65 -19.74
N ARG A 49 1.81 -3.81 -21.02
CA ARG A 49 3.13 -4.27 -21.46
C ARG A 49 4.25 -3.32 -21.01
N ALA A 50 4.06 -2.01 -21.15
CA ALA A 50 5.07 -1.03 -20.76
C ALA A 50 5.37 -1.09 -19.26
N TYR A 51 4.34 -1.22 -18.42
CA TYR A 51 4.51 -1.44 -16.98
C TYR A 51 5.29 -2.73 -16.66
N GLN A 52 4.97 -3.85 -17.31
CA GLN A 52 5.72 -5.11 -17.08
C GLN A 52 7.18 -5.00 -17.50
N ASN A 53 7.44 -4.41 -18.66
CA ASN A 53 8.80 -4.24 -19.14
C ASN A 53 9.60 -3.32 -18.20
N PHE A 54 8.99 -2.24 -17.73
CA PHE A 54 9.58 -1.39 -16.69
C PHE A 54 9.89 -2.19 -15.42
N ALA A 55 8.98 -3.04 -14.97
CA ALA A 55 9.19 -3.83 -13.76
C ALA A 55 10.32 -4.87 -13.89
N ILE A 56 10.37 -5.58 -15.00
CA ILE A 56 11.23 -6.75 -15.19
C ILE A 56 12.63 -6.34 -15.69
N VAL A 57 12.70 -5.35 -16.58
CA VAL A 57 13.93 -4.93 -17.28
C VAL A 57 14.41 -3.56 -16.78
N GLY A 58 13.49 -2.63 -16.51
CA GLY A 58 13.82 -1.26 -16.12
C GLY A 58 14.33 -0.40 -17.29
N ASP A 59 14.30 0.92 -17.13
CA ASP A 59 14.77 1.82 -18.19
C ASP A 59 16.28 1.67 -18.46
N ASP A 60 16.67 1.66 -19.73
CA ASP A 60 18.05 1.41 -20.18
C ASP A 60 18.64 0.08 -19.66
N ASP A 61 17.80 -0.93 -19.40
CA ASP A 61 18.22 -2.24 -18.85
C ASP A 61 18.96 -2.12 -17.50
N LYS A 62 18.56 -1.14 -16.69
CA LYS A 62 19.16 -0.89 -15.36
C LYS A 62 18.52 -1.70 -14.24
N GLY A 63 17.46 -2.45 -14.54
CA GLY A 63 16.61 -3.08 -13.54
C GLY A 63 15.75 -2.08 -12.76
N THR A 64 14.81 -2.63 -12.01
CA THR A 64 13.92 -1.88 -11.13
C THR A 64 13.98 -2.55 -9.76
N SER A 65 13.95 -1.76 -8.67
CA SER A 65 13.93 -2.35 -7.32
C SER A 65 12.69 -3.23 -7.15
N SER A 66 12.80 -4.30 -6.36
CA SER A 66 11.72 -5.29 -6.22
C SER A 66 10.39 -4.65 -5.82
N PHE A 67 10.40 -3.67 -4.93
CA PHE A 67 9.19 -2.97 -4.52
C PHE A 67 8.53 -2.18 -5.67
N ILE A 68 9.31 -1.37 -6.40
CA ILE A 68 8.81 -0.57 -7.52
C ILE A 68 8.37 -1.51 -8.67
N GLY A 69 9.11 -2.59 -8.89
CA GLY A 69 8.83 -3.59 -9.91
C GLY A 69 7.52 -4.30 -9.65
N ASP A 70 7.32 -4.82 -8.43
CA ASP A 70 6.05 -5.46 -8.05
C ASP A 70 4.87 -4.48 -8.25
N LYS A 71 5.01 -3.19 -7.86
CA LYS A 71 3.96 -2.18 -8.03
C LYS A 71 3.59 -1.98 -9.51
N ALA A 72 4.58 -1.96 -10.39
CA ALA A 72 4.36 -1.88 -11.82
C ALA A 72 3.75 -3.17 -12.41
N LEU A 73 4.17 -4.36 -11.96
CA LEU A 73 3.60 -5.64 -12.40
C LEU A 73 2.12 -5.73 -12.09
N LEU A 74 1.73 -5.35 -10.87
CA LEU A 74 0.32 -5.41 -10.52
C LEU A 74 -0.49 -4.30 -11.21
N LYS A 75 0.11 -3.14 -11.55
CA LYS A 75 -0.58 -2.10 -12.33
C LYS A 75 -0.89 -2.63 -13.73
N SER A 76 0.02 -3.44 -14.27
CA SER A 76 -0.24 -4.19 -15.50
C SER A 76 -1.40 -5.19 -15.35
N ILE A 77 -1.46 -5.96 -14.26
CA ILE A 77 -2.54 -6.93 -13.99
C ILE A 77 -3.89 -6.24 -13.91
N GLU A 78 -3.99 -5.12 -13.20
CA GLU A 78 -5.21 -4.30 -13.12
C GLU A 78 -5.68 -3.87 -14.52
N ILE A 79 -4.77 -3.31 -15.33
CA ILE A 79 -5.08 -2.90 -16.71
C ILE A 79 -5.53 -4.09 -17.56
N LEU A 80 -4.89 -5.25 -17.44
CA LEU A 80 -5.26 -6.45 -18.18
C LEU A 80 -6.64 -6.96 -17.74
N ASN A 81 -6.94 -6.94 -16.44
CA ASN A 81 -8.25 -7.29 -15.91
C ASN A 81 -9.34 -6.31 -16.38
N PHE A 82 -9.05 -5.02 -16.49
CA PHE A 82 -9.98 -4.02 -17.03
C PHE A 82 -10.41 -4.35 -18.47
N VAL A 83 -9.50 -4.88 -19.29
CA VAL A 83 -9.80 -5.31 -20.68
C VAL A 83 -10.04 -6.81 -20.83
N LYS A 84 -10.35 -7.51 -19.74
CA LYS A 84 -10.48 -8.98 -19.71
C LYS A 84 -11.54 -9.50 -20.68
N GLU A 85 -12.70 -8.85 -20.78
CA GLU A 85 -13.80 -9.29 -21.66
C GLU A 85 -13.35 -9.41 -23.13
N GLU A 86 -12.50 -8.48 -23.60
CA GLU A 86 -11.95 -8.53 -24.96
C GLU A 86 -10.65 -9.35 -25.05
N GLY A 87 -9.94 -9.52 -23.93
CA GLY A 87 -8.59 -10.09 -23.86
C GLY A 87 -8.52 -11.59 -23.59
N GLU A 88 -9.39 -12.15 -22.74
CA GLU A 88 -9.22 -13.48 -22.12
C GLU A 88 -9.11 -14.66 -23.12
N ASN A 89 -9.60 -14.47 -24.35
CA ASN A 89 -9.53 -15.46 -25.43
C ASN A 89 -8.38 -15.23 -26.41
N LYS A 90 -7.50 -14.24 -26.17
CA LYS A 90 -6.30 -13.95 -26.96
C LYS A 90 -5.07 -14.56 -26.27
N ALA A 91 -4.16 -15.13 -27.04
CA ALA A 91 -2.95 -15.76 -26.52
C ALA A 91 -2.04 -14.75 -25.82
N GLU A 92 -1.90 -13.56 -26.42
CA GLU A 92 -1.03 -12.48 -25.97
C GLU A 92 -1.49 -11.88 -24.63
N TRP A 93 -2.80 -11.83 -24.38
CA TRP A 93 -3.33 -11.39 -23.09
C TRP A 93 -3.00 -12.40 -21.98
N ASN A 94 -3.21 -13.69 -22.24
CA ASN A 94 -2.88 -14.76 -21.29
C ASN A 94 -1.37 -14.84 -21.04
N MET A 95 -0.55 -14.64 -22.07
CA MET A 95 0.90 -14.50 -21.95
C MET A 95 1.27 -13.36 -20.99
N ARG A 96 0.68 -12.18 -21.16
CA ARG A 96 0.96 -11.02 -20.29
C ARG A 96 0.51 -11.24 -18.86
N MET A 97 -0.65 -11.87 -18.64
CA MET A 97 -1.08 -12.26 -17.29
C MET A 97 -0.13 -13.27 -16.65
N ALA A 98 0.31 -14.29 -17.41
CA ALA A 98 1.26 -15.29 -16.94
C ALA A 98 2.59 -14.65 -16.53
N TYR A 99 3.18 -13.80 -17.39
CA TYR A 99 4.42 -13.11 -17.06
C TYR A 99 4.28 -12.18 -15.87
N ALA A 100 3.16 -11.46 -15.76
CA ALA A 100 2.95 -10.57 -14.61
C ALA A 100 3.03 -11.35 -13.29
N TYR A 101 2.27 -12.44 -13.17
CA TYR A 101 2.27 -13.26 -11.96
C TYR A 101 3.57 -14.06 -11.76
N GLN A 102 4.25 -14.47 -12.83
CA GLN A 102 5.52 -15.19 -12.73
C GLN A 102 6.61 -14.34 -12.07
N TYR A 103 6.70 -13.07 -12.46
CA TYR A 103 7.73 -12.15 -11.94
C TYR A 103 7.32 -11.43 -10.66
N LEU A 104 6.04 -11.48 -10.32
CA LEU A 104 5.52 -10.89 -9.12
C LEU A 104 5.92 -11.76 -7.93
N THR A 105 6.49 -11.13 -6.90
CA THR A 105 7.04 -11.83 -5.75
C THR A 105 6.04 -12.83 -5.17
N CYS A 106 6.37 -14.11 -5.31
CA CYS A 106 5.67 -15.23 -4.71
C CYS A 106 4.28 -15.59 -5.29
N GLU A 107 4.07 -15.34 -6.59
CA GLU A 107 2.77 -15.46 -7.27
C GLU A 107 2.70 -16.48 -8.41
N GLU A 108 3.66 -17.40 -8.46
CA GLU A 108 3.80 -18.41 -9.50
C GLU A 108 2.55 -19.31 -9.63
N GLU A 109 1.82 -19.59 -8.56
CA GLU A 109 0.56 -20.35 -8.60
C GLU A 109 -0.52 -19.63 -9.43
N ARG A 110 -0.58 -18.29 -9.39
CA ARG A 110 -1.52 -17.49 -10.21
C ARG A 110 -1.07 -17.40 -11.65
N ALA A 111 0.22 -17.53 -11.94
CA ALA A 111 0.73 -17.54 -13.30
C ALA A 111 0.26 -18.79 -14.08
N LEU A 112 0.21 -19.94 -13.41
CA LEU A 112 -0.09 -21.25 -14.02
C LEU A 112 -1.38 -21.30 -14.87
N PRO A 113 -2.57 -20.91 -14.39
CA PRO A 113 -3.79 -20.98 -15.20
C PRO A 113 -3.69 -20.15 -16.50
N TYR A 114 -3.05 -18.98 -16.44
CA TYR A 114 -2.85 -18.13 -17.62
C TYR A 114 -1.80 -18.71 -18.57
N ALA A 115 -0.70 -19.25 -18.03
CA ALA A 115 0.35 -19.88 -18.85
C ALA A 115 -0.18 -21.13 -19.57
N ILE A 116 -1.01 -21.94 -18.90
CA ILE A 116 -1.71 -23.08 -19.51
C ILE A 116 -2.63 -22.59 -20.63
N ARG A 117 -3.46 -21.58 -20.36
CA ARG A 117 -4.39 -21.04 -21.36
C ARG A 117 -3.67 -20.42 -22.56
N TRP A 118 -2.54 -19.75 -22.34
CA TRP A 118 -1.66 -19.25 -23.39
C TRP A 118 -1.15 -20.39 -24.28
N GLY A 119 -0.63 -21.48 -23.70
CA GLY A 119 -0.18 -22.65 -24.45
C GLY A 119 -1.30 -23.37 -25.22
N GLU A 120 -2.54 -23.35 -24.72
CA GLU A 120 -3.71 -23.86 -25.46
C GLU A 120 -4.05 -23.00 -26.69
N LEU A 121 -3.96 -21.67 -26.55
CA LEU A 121 -4.32 -20.71 -27.61
C LEU A 121 -3.19 -20.54 -28.65
N ALA A 122 -1.93 -20.70 -28.25
CA ALA A 122 -0.75 -20.64 -29.12
C ALA A 122 0.21 -21.82 -28.89
N PRO A 123 -0.13 -23.05 -29.34
CA PRO A 123 0.66 -24.25 -29.06
C PRO A 123 2.07 -24.27 -29.65
N ASP A 124 2.34 -23.45 -30.67
CA ASP A 124 3.65 -23.33 -31.31
C ASP A 124 4.60 -22.41 -30.51
N ASP A 125 4.09 -21.68 -29.52
CA ASP A 125 4.88 -20.82 -28.64
C ASP A 125 5.45 -21.63 -27.47
N ALA A 126 6.72 -22.00 -27.58
CA ALA A 126 7.39 -22.81 -26.57
C ALA A 126 7.53 -22.10 -25.21
N ASN A 127 7.47 -20.76 -25.18
CA ASN A 127 7.66 -19.98 -23.96
C ASN A 127 6.54 -20.26 -22.93
N ALA A 128 5.31 -20.55 -23.39
CA ALA A 128 4.21 -20.90 -22.49
C ALA A 128 4.54 -22.12 -21.63
N PHE A 129 5.15 -23.14 -22.22
CA PHE A 129 5.57 -24.35 -21.50
C PHE A 129 6.77 -24.09 -20.58
N GLU A 130 7.67 -23.18 -20.96
CA GLU A 130 8.81 -22.79 -20.13
C GLU A 130 8.33 -22.06 -18.86
N VAL A 131 7.42 -21.10 -18.98
CA VAL A 131 6.81 -20.41 -17.83
C VAL A 131 6.12 -21.39 -16.89
N ILE A 132 5.32 -22.33 -17.41
CA ILE A 132 4.68 -23.37 -16.58
C ILE A 132 5.73 -24.17 -15.81
N LYS A 133 6.82 -24.55 -16.48
CA LYS A 133 7.90 -25.33 -15.87
C LYS A 133 8.60 -24.53 -14.77
N GLU A 134 9.02 -23.31 -15.06
CA GLU A 134 9.71 -22.42 -14.11
C GLU A 134 8.85 -22.12 -12.88
N CYS A 135 7.57 -21.79 -13.08
CA CYS A 135 6.62 -21.58 -11.97
C CYS A 135 6.53 -22.82 -11.08
N ASN A 136 6.38 -24.02 -11.66
CA ASN A 136 6.35 -25.25 -10.87
C ASN A 136 7.67 -25.52 -10.12
N GLU A 137 8.82 -25.21 -10.73
CA GLU A 137 10.12 -25.37 -10.08
C GLU A 137 10.26 -24.43 -8.86
N GLU A 138 9.84 -23.17 -8.96
CA GLU A 138 9.86 -22.23 -7.83
C GLU A 138 8.86 -22.64 -6.73
N ILE A 139 7.65 -23.05 -7.10
CA ILE A 139 6.65 -23.59 -6.15
C ILE A 139 7.24 -24.77 -5.37
N GLU A 140 7.90 -25.71 -6.04
CA GLU A 140 8.51 -26.87 -5.39
C GLU A 140 9.74 -26.51 -4.54
N LYS A 141 10.57 -25.54 -4.96
CA LYS A 141 11.68 -25.03 -4.13
C LYS A 141 11.15 -24.44 -2.83
N ARG A 142 10.09 -23.63 -2.88
CA ARG A 142 9.46 -23.05 -1.68
C ARG A 142 8.90 -24.11 -0.74
N LYS A 143 8.27 -25.16 -1.27
CA LYS A 143 7.82 -26.33 -0.49
C LYS A 143 8.98 -27.09 0.19
N GLN A 144 10.13 -27.15 -0.46
CA GLN A 144 11.32 -27.79 0.12
C GLN A 144 11.96 -26.94 1.22
N MET A 145 11.96 -25.61 1.07
CA MET A 145 12.42 -24.68 2.10
C MET A 145 11.55 -24.75 3.36
N THR A 146 10.25 -24.95 3.22
CA THR A 146 9.31 -25.19 4.34
C THR A 146 9.51 -26.55 5.02
N GLY A 147 10.09 -27.54 4.34
CA GLY A 147 10.33 -28.89 4.88
C GLY A 147 11.68 -29.13 5.57
N ALA A 148 12.60 -28.16 5.58
CA ALA A 148 13.93 -28.32 6.17
C ALA A 148 13.90 -28.07 7.69
N GLN A 149 13.72 -29.13 8.49
CA GLN A 149 13.94 -29.10 9.93
C GLN A 149 15.43 -28.90 10.26
N ASN A 150 15.77 -27.98 11.19
CA ASN A 150 16.68 -28.26 12.33
C ASN A 150 16.92 -27.07 13.28
N ASN A 151 16.88 -27.40 14.58
CA ASN A 151 17.49 -26.82 15.78
C ASN A 151 17.56 -25.29 15.94
N THR A 152 16.58 -24.74 16.65
CA THR A 152 16.66 -23.44 17.31
C THR A 152 17.05 -23.62 18.78
N ASP A 153 18.30 -23.25 19.10
CA ASP A 153 18.75 -22.91 20.46
C ASP A 153 19.34 -21.49 20.37
N ALA A 154 18.48 -20.48 20.52
CA ALA A 154 18.89 -19.11 20.80
C ALA A 154 17.70 -18.37 21.42
N SER A 155 17.66 -18.28 22.75
CA SER A 155 16.81 -17.28 23.40
C SER A 155 17.43 -15.91 23.13
N CYS A 156 16.86 -15.17 22.19
CA CYS A 156 17.18 -13.77 21.98
C CYS A 156 16.07 -12.93 22.63
N GLU A 157 16.42 -12.05 23.56
CA GLU A 157 15.47 -11.09 24.11
C GLU A 157 14.97 -10.19 22.97
N ALA A 158 13.67 -10.20 22.72
CA ALA A 158 13.02 -9.28 21.80
C ALA A 158 13.31 -7.83 22.24
N PRO A 159 13.58 -6.91 21.31
CA PRO A 159 13.72 -5.50 21.67
C PRO A 159 12.42 -5.01 22.32
N GLN A 160 12.51 -4.29 23.44
CA GLN A 160 11.36 -3.57 24.00
C GLN A 160 11.06 -2.37 23.11
N ILE A 161 10.28 -2.60 22.06
CA ILE A 161 9.77 -1.58 21.15
C ILE A 161 8.38 -1.20 21.65
N GLU A 162 8.10 0.10 21.65
CA GLU A 162 6.75 0.58 21.84
C GLU A 162 5.82 0.06 20.73
N GLU A 163 4.60 -0.30 21.09
CA GLU A 163 3.59 -0.78 20.15
C GLU A 163 2.63 0.36 19.81
N GLU A 164 2.97 1.12 18.77
CA GLU A 164 2.15 2.20 18.25
C GLU A 164 1.46 1.75 16.96
N TRP A 165 0.44 0.92 17.11
CA TRP A 165 -0.30 0.35 15.99
C TRP A 165 -1.27 1.38 15.39
N GLY A 166 -0.97 1.84 14.18
CA GLY A 166 -1.86 2.66 13.37
C GLY A 166 -2.62 1.80 12.34
N ILE A 167 -3.89 2.12 12.09
CA ILE A 167 -4.70 1.52 11.02
C ILE A 167 -5.15 2.63 10.09
N TYR A 168 -4.95 2.44 8.78
CA TYR A 168 -5.39 3.40 7.78
C TYR A 168 -5.75 2.73 6.46
N LEU A 169 -6.57 3.43 5.68
CA LEU A 169 -6.94 3.06 4.33
C LEU A 169 -5.98 3.76 3.36
N CYS A 170 -5.22 2.98 2.60
CA CYS A 170 -4.38 3.47 1.53
C CYS A 170 -5.12 3.27 0.20
N ASN A 171 -5.64 4.36 -0.35
CA ASN A 171 -6.43 4.34 -1.59
C ASN A 171 -5.58 4.17 -2.86
N GLN A 172 -4.25 4.29 -2.73
CA GLN A 172 -3.28 4.15 -3.83
C GLN A 172 -2.08 3.27 -3.43
N PHE A 173 -2.32 2.30 -2.56
CA PHE A 173 -1.28 1.38 -2.12
C PHE A 173 -0.71 0.65 -3.33
N TRP A 174 -1.64 0.05 -4.09
CA TRP A 174 -1.34 -1.00 -5.01
C TRP A 174 -2.36 -1.04 -6.15
N CYS A 175 -1.99 -0.47 -7.31
CA CYS A 175 -2.76 -0.60 -8.55
C CYS A 175 -4.20 -0.11 -8.40
N ASP A 176 -4.34 1.04 -7.73
CA ASP A 176 -5.62 1.69 -7.43
C ASP A 176 -6.64 0.80 -6.68
N PHE A 177 -6.23 -0.37 -6.17
CA PHE A 177 -7.03 -1.15 -5.22
C PHE A 177 -6.80 -0.60 -3.80
N PRO A 178 -7.89 -0.42 -3.03
CA PRO A 178 -7.76 0.00 -1.65
C PRO A 178 -7.01 -1.06 -0.84
N ALA A 179 -6.13 -0.61 0.04
CA ALA A 179 -5.50 -1.47 1.04
C ALA A 179 -5.83 -0.98 2.44
N VAL A 180 -6.12 -1.91 3.34
CA VAL A 180 -6.18 -1.60 4.78
C VAL A 180 -4.86 -2.04 5.39
N ILE A 181 -4.11 -1.07 5.90
CA ILE A 181 -2.78 -1.28 6.46
C ILE A 181 -2.86 -1.08 7.97
N ARG A 182 -2.35 -2.07 8.71
CA ARG A 182 -2.07 -1.94 10.13
C ARG A 182 -0.56 -2.02 10.33
N LEU A 183 0.04 -0.93 10.80
CA LEU A 183 1.49 -0.80 10.91
C LEU A 183 1.90 -0.39 12.33
N ASN A 184 2.99 -0.93 12.86
CA ASN A 184 3.61 -0.40 14.07
C ASN A 184 4.46 0.82 13.71
N LEU A 185 3.90 2.02 13.90
CA LEU A 185 4.51 3.30 13.54
C LEU A 185 5.77 3.61 14.38
N ALA A 186 5.85 3.06 15.59
CA ALA A 186 6.97 3.33 16.49
C ALA A 186 8.31 2.84 15.93
N LEU A 187 8.31 1.87 15.01
CA LEU A 187 9.55 1.30 14.45
C LEU A 187 10.42 2.36 13.74
N SER A 188 9.82 3.44 13.22
CA SER A 188 10.56 4.56 12.60
C SER A 188 11.42 5.34 13.60
N LYS A 189 11.12 5.24 14.91
CA LYS A 189 11.80 5.94 16.00
C LYS A 189 13.02 5.17 16.53
N PHE A 190 13.24 3.94 16.08
CA PHE A 190 14.32 3.08 16.55
C PHE A 190 15.37 2.82 15.47
N ASP A 191 16.63 2.69 15.89
CA ASP A 191 17.73 2.27 15.03
C ASP A 191 17.70 0.74 14.83
N LEU A 192 16.87 0.28 13.89
CA LEU A 192 16.64 -1.15 13.58
C LEU A 192 17.33 -1.61 12.29
N ILE A 193 17.64 -0.66 11.40
CA ILE A 193 18.32 -0.89 10.12
C ILE A 193 19.66 -1.62 10.36
N GLY A 194 19.92 -2.65 9.55
CA GLY A 194 21.10 -3.52 9.67
C GLY A 194 21.07 -4.53 10.83
N LYS A 195 20.20 -4.38 11.85
CA LYS A 195 19.99 -5.40 12.89
C LYS A 195 19.05 -6.50 12.44
N TYR A 196 18.06 -6.15 11.63
CA TYR A 196 17.08 -7.06 11.02
C TYR A 196 17.10 -6.84 9.51
N PRO A 197 18.07 -7.41 8.78
CA PRO A 197 18.31 -7.08 7.38
C PRO A 197 17.37 -7.82 6.41
N LYS A 198 16.53 -8.72 6.91
CA LYS A 198 15.64 -9.53 6.09
C LYS A 198 14.19 -9.24 6.42
N ARG A 199 13.37 -9.20 5.38
CA ARG A 199 11.91 -9.13 5.48
C ARG A 199 11.32 -10.52 5.31
N LEU A 200 10.60 -10.98 6.32
CA LEU A 200 9.67 -12.10 6.22
C LEU A 200 8.33 -11.57 5.73
N THR A 201 7.76 -12.24 4.73
CA THR A 201 6.41 -11.96 4.22
C THR A 201 5.63 -13.27 4.14
N LEU A 202 4.55 -13.34 4.90
CA LEU A 202 3.55 -14.40 4.79
C LEU A 202 2.34 -13.81 4.07
N GLN A 203 1.95 -14.44 2.97
CA GLN A 203 0.79 -14.07 2.18
C GLN A 203 -0.23 -15.20 2.28
N ILE A 204 -1.49 -14.87 2.61
CA ILE A 204 -2.58 -15.84 2.69
C ILE A 204 -3.70 -15.38 1.77
N LEU A 205 -4.06 -16.24 0.81
CA LEU A 205 -5.14 -15.99 -0.13
C LEU A 205 -6.50 -16.22 0.54
N TYR A 206 -7.39 -15.23 0.42
CA TYR A 206 -8.77 -15.33 0.90
C TYR A 206 -9.54 -16.37 0.08
N LYS A 207 -10.45 -17.08 0.74
CA LYS A 207 -11.35 -18.01 0.06
C LYS A 207 -12.52 -17.28 -0.56
N ASN A 208 -13.01 -16.22 0.10
CA ASN A 208 -14.18 -15.47 -0.33
C ASN A 208 -13.90 -13.97 -0.24
N PRO A 209 -13.01 -13.43 -1.11
CA PRO A 209 -12.85 -11.98 -1.21
C PRO A 209 -14.12 -11.32 -1.78
N ASP A 210 -14.39 -10.09 -1.36
CA ASP A 210 -15.41 -9.23 -1.96
C ASP A 210 -14.90 -8.57 -3.26
N GLU A 211 -15.70 -7.68 -3.85
CA GLU A 211 -15.33 -7.00 -5.11
C GLU A 211 -14.15 -6.03 -4.97
N TYR A 212 -13.77 -5.69 -3.74
CA TYR A 212 -12.64 -4.82 -3.42
C TYR A 212 -11.41 -5.60 -2.93
N GLY A 213 -11.49 -6.94 -2.93
CA GLY A 213 -10.40 -7.82 -2.54
C GLY A 213 -10.23 -7.99 -1.02
N PHE A 214 -11.25 -7.67 -0.23
CA PHE A 214 -11.26 -7.84 1.23
C PHE A 214 -11.97 -9.11 1.66
N PRO A 215 -11.60 -9.72 2.81
CA PRO A 215 -12.24 -10.95 3.26
C PRO A 215 -13.63 -10.67 3.82
N THR A 216 -14.51 -11.67 3.78
CA THR A 216 -15.75 -11.65 4.60
C THR A 216 -15.43 -11.44 6.08
N ARG A 217 -16.40 -10.94 6.86
CA ARG A 217 -16.22 -10.74 8.29
C ARG A 217 -15.82 -12.02 9.02
N GLU A 218 -16.48 -13.13 8.74
CA GLU A 218 -16.17 -14.43 9.37
C GLU A 218 -14.76 -14.91 9.02
N GLU A 219 -14.35 -14.74 7.77
CA GLU A 219 -12.98 -15.06 7.33
C GLU A 219 -11.95 -14.14 7.99
N GLY A 220 -12.24 -12.83 8.09
CA GLY A 220 -11.39 -11.88 8.79
C GLY A 220 -11.17 -12.22 10.27
N GLU A 221 -12.24 -12.58 10.99
CA GLU A 221 -12.15 -13.01 12.41
C GLU A 221 -11.32 -14.28 12.59
N PHE A 222 -11.32 -15.17 11.60
CA PHE A 222 -10.46 -16.35 11.59
C PHE A 222 -8.99 -15.99 11.32
N LEU A 223 -8.74 -15.12 10.33
CA LEU A 223 -7.39 -14.69 9.97
C LEU A 223 -6.68 -13.93 11.11
N TYR A 224 -7.41 -13.19 11.95
CA TYR A 224 -6.83 -12.58 13.15
C TYR A 224 -6.22 -13.61 14.10
N GLN A 225 -6.83 -14.80 14.24
CA GLN A 225 -6.25 -15.85 15.08
C GLN A 225 -4.94 -16.41 14.50
N ILE A 226 -4.84 -16.48 13.16
CA ILE A 226 -3.58 -16.87 12.51
C ILE A 226 -2.54 -15.79 12.74
N GLU A 227 -2.92 -14.53 12.56
CA GLU A 227 -2.06 -13.37 12.78
C GLU A 227 -1.46 -13.37 14.19
N ASP A 228 -2.28 -13.60 15.23
CA ASP A 228 -1.83 -13.73 16.62
C ASP A 228 -0.79 -14.86 16.78
N ASP A 229 -1.05 -16.05 16.22
CA ASP A 229 -0.07 -17.15 16.31
C ASP A 229 1.23 -16.85 15.56
N ILE A 230 1.15 -16.11 14.43
CA ILE A 230 2.32 -15.70 13.67
C ILE A 230 3.12 -14.66 14.46
N SER A 231 2.45 -13.72 15.15
CA SER A 231 3.09 -12.79 16.07
C SER A 231 3.85 -13.53 17.17
N ASP A 232 3.21 -14.54 17.80
CA ASP A 232 3.84 -15.39 18.81
C ASP A 232 5.11 -16.10 18.29
N ILE A 233 5.09 -16.58 17.04
CA ILE A 233 6.27 -17.18 16.40
C ILE A 233 7.37 -16.12 16.25
N ILE A 234 7.06 -14.94 15.69
CA ILE A 234 8.04 -13.86 15.47
C ILE A 234 8.67 -13.40 16.80
N GLU A 235 7.84 -13.19 17.82
CA GLU A 235 8.29 -12.78 19.16
C GLU A 235 9.19 -13.83 19.82
N LYS A 236 8.88 -15.11 19.67
CA LYS A 236 9.69 -16.23 20.20
C LYS A 236 11.10 -16.24 19.60
N HIS A 237 11.25 -15.81 18.35
CA HIS A 237 12.55 -15.66 17.68
C HIS A 237 13.26 -14.34 18.05
N GLY A 238 12.58 -13.45 18.78
CA GLY A 238 13.10 -12.13 19.16
C GLY A 238 13.21 -11.18 17.99
N ASP A 239 12.36 -11.36 16.98
CA ASP A 239 12.24 -10.53 15.79
C ASP A 239 10.99 -9.64 15.86
N ILE A 240 10.69 -8.88 14.81
CA ILE A 240 9.75 -7.76 14.89
C ILE A 240 8.64 -7.92 13.87
N LEU A 241 7.39 -8.02 14.33
CA LEU A 241 6.23 -7.85 13.47
C LEU A 241 6.09 -6.36 13.13
N ALA A 242 6.13 -6.04 11.84
CA ALA A 242 6.08 -4.65 11.38
C ALA A 242 4.66 -4.22 11.03
N GLY A 243 3.93 -5.06 10.29
CA GLY A 243 2.59 -4.71 9.85
C GLY A 243 1.83 -5.83 9.18
N VAL A 244 0.55 -5.57 8.97
CA VAL A 244 -0.40 -6.43 8.27
C VAL A 244 -1.13 -5.60 7.23
N VAL A 245 -1.15 -6.08 5.99
CA VAL A 245 -1.78 -5.41 4.86
C VAL A 245 -2.86 -6.31 4.29
N LYS A 246 -4.05 -5.77 4.08
CA LYS A 246 -5.15 -6.45 3.41
C LYS A 246 -5.37 -5.78 2.06
N CYS A 247 -5.12 -6.50 0.97
CA CYS A 247 -5.29 -6.03 -0.41
C CYS A 247 -5.19 -7.20 -1.40
N ASP A 248 -5.67 -7.01 -2.63
CA ASP A 248 -5.54 -7.99 -3.75
C ASP A 248 -5.84 -9.44 -3.32
N ASP A 249 -7.01 -9.64 -2.73
CA ASP A 249 -7.52 -10.95 -2.28
C ASP A 249 -6.64 -11.65 -1.22
N ARG A 250 -5.73 -10.91 -0.56
CA ARG A 250 -4.79 -11.47 0.41
C ARG A 250 -4.65 -10.66 1.68
N VAL A 251 -4.24 -11.35 2.73
CA VAL A 251 -3.57 -10.74 3.88
C VAL A 251 -2.07 -10.99 3.76
N HIS A 252 -1.30 -9.91 3.90
CA HIS A 252 0.15 -9.92 3.93
C HIS A 252 0.59 -9.59 5.35
N ILE A 253 1.28 -10.51 5.99
CA ILE A 253 1.90 -10.31 7.31
C ILE A 253 3.39 -10.07 7.06
N ILE A 254 3.88 -8.92 7.51
CA ILE A 254 5.21 -8.41 7.22
C ILE A 254 5.98 -8.27 8.54
N ALA A 255 7.14 -8.91 8.61
CA ALA A 255 8.02 -8.91 9.76
C ALA A 255 9.48 -8.71 9.33
N TYR A 256 10.30 -8.13 10.21
CA TYR A 256 11.73 -7.99 10.01
C TYR A 256 12.49 -8.92 10.96
N VAL A 257 13.34 -9.74 10.35
CA VAL A 257 14.00 -10.87 11.00
C VAL A 257 15.52 -10.77 10.88
N LYS A 258 16.24 -11.28 11.88
CA LYS A 258 17.71 -11.34 11.86
C LYS A 258 18.23 -12.35 10.84
N ASP A 259 17.57 -13.51 10.78
CA ASP A 259 17.92 -14.60 9.87
C ASP A 259 16.67 -15.40 9.42
N GLU A 260 16.88 -16.45 8.63
CA GLU A 260 15.80 -17.21 7.98
C GLU A 260 15.45 -18.53 8.70
N ALA A 261 16.13 -18.84 9.81
CA ALA A 261 16.04 -20.15 10.44
C ALA A 261 14.71 -20.35 11.18
N GLY A 262 14.09 -21.53 11.00
CA GLY A 262 12.92 -21.96 11.77
C GLY A 262 11.56 -21.48 11.24
N TYR A 263 11.48 -20.25 10.71
CA TYR A 263 10.23 -19.64 10.27
C TYR A 263 9.42 -20.49 9.29
N ALA A 264 10.04 -20.93 8.19
CA ALA A 264 9.33 -21.67 7.16
C ALA A 264 8.69 -22.95 7.72
N ALA A 265 9.42 -23.69 8.57
CA ALA A 265 8.92 -24.92 9.19
C ALA A 265 7.81 -24.64 10.23
N GLU A 266 8.00 -23.66 11.12
CA GLU A 266 7.02 -23.33 12.16
C GLU A 266 5.72 -22.77 11.58
N ILE A 267 5.81 -21.89 10.58
CA ILE A 267 4.65 -21.37 9.86
C ILE A 267 3.97 -22.50 9.08
N SER A 268 4.72 -23.38 8.42
CA SER A 268 4.12 -24.51 7.69
C SER A 268 3.37 -25.45 8.64
N GLU A 269 3.94 -25.80 9.79
CA GLU A 269 3.27 -26.64 10.79
C GLU A 269 2.00 -25.97 11.32
N LEU A 270 2.05 -24.66 11.59
CA LEU A 270 0.89 -23.87 12.00
C LEU A 270 -0.22 -23.91 10.95
N MET A 271 0.14 -23.63 9.68
CA MET A 271 -0.81 -23.59 8.57
C MET A 271 -1.41 -24.97 8.28
N GLU A 272 -0.64 -26.06 8.34
CA GLU A 272 -1.18 -27.42 8.21
C GLU A 272 -2.18 -27.76 9.32
N LYS A 273 -1.89 -27.33 10.54
CA LYS A 273 -2.72 -27.64 11.71
C LYS A 273 -4.02 -26.84 11.76
N LYS A 274 -3.98 -25.55 11.43
CA LYS A 274 -5.14 -24.65 11.52
C LYS A 274 -5.89 -24.49 10.19
N CYS A 275 -5.18 -24.58 9.06
CA CYS A 275 -5.60 -23.99 7.79
C CYS A 275 -5.19 -24.84 6.58
N SER A 276 -5.36 -26.17 6.63
CA SER A 276 -4.89 -27.09 5.57
C SER A 276 -5.47 -26.82 4.16
N ASP A 277 -6.53 -26.02 4.07
CA ASP A 277 -7.24 -25.69 2.84
C ASP A 277 -7.05 -24.21 2.40
N TYR A 278 -6.19 -23.45 3.08
CA TYR A 278 -5.75 -22.13 2.63
C TYR A 278 -4.52 -22.24 1.73
N VAL A 279 -4.49 -21.40 0.70
CA VAL A 279 -3.27 -21.19 -0.11
C VAL A 279 -2.49 -20.07 0.54
N TYR A 280 -1.21 -20.32 0.81
CA TYR A 280 -0.33 -19.34 1.42
C TYR A 280 1.08 -19.47 0.87
N THR A 281 1.83 -18.37 0.94
CA THR A 281 3.23 -18.32 0.56
C THR A 281 4.04 -17.63 1.65
N VAL A 282 5.22 -18.18 1.95
CA VAL A 282 6.21 -17.57 2.86
C VAL A 282 7.46 -17.23 2.06
N ALA A 283 7.88 -15.97 2.17
CA ALA A 283 9.10 -15.46 1.56
C ALA A 283 9.97 -14.80 2.62
N ILE A 284 11.28 -15.02 2.56
CA ILE A 284 12.25 -14.27 3.36
C ILE A 284 13.27 -13.67 2.38
N LEU A 285 13.25 -12.35 2.26
CA LEU A 285 14.02 -11.60 1.27
C LEU A 285 14.95 -10.61 1.97
N LEU A 286 16.06 -10.27 1.32
CA LEU A 286 16.95 -9.22 1.80
C LEU A 286 16.27 -7.85 1.63
N ASP A 287 16.22 -7.08 2.69
CA ASP A 287 15.66 -5.72 2.74
C ASP A 287 16.43 -4.91 3.80
N GLU A 288 17.72 -4.68 3.54
CA GLU A 288 18.65 -4.11 4.53
C GLU A 288 18.25 -2.70 4.98
N ASN A 289 17.62 -1.94 4.07
CA ASN A 289 17.22 -0.55 4.29
C ASN A 289 15.75 -0.41 4.71
N TRP A 290 15.03 -1.52 4.87
CA TRP A 290 13.61 -1.51 5.21
C TRP A 290 12.76 -0.72 4.20
N GLU A 291 13.06 -0.88 2.90
CA GLU A 291 12.36 -0.18 1.81
C GLU A 291 10.86 -0.50 1.83
N MET A 292 10.50 -1.74 2.16
CA MET A 292 9.08 -2.09 2.31
C MET A 292 8.45 -1.31 3.47
N TYR A 293 9.07 -1.23 4.64
CA TYR A 293 8.50 -0.48 5.75
C TYR A 293 8.41 1.02 5.46
N PHE A 294 9.51 1.67 5.05
CA PHE A 294 9.58 3.13 4.94
C PHE A 294 8.96 3.68 3.65
N ASP A 295 9.14 3.01 2.52
CA ASP A 295 8.74 3.56 1.22
C ASP A 295 7.40 3.00 0.75
N ALA A 296 7.00 1.82 1.24
CA ALA A 296 5.74 1.18 0.86
C ALA A 296 4.64 1.32 1.91
N LEU A 297 4.96 0.97 3.16
CA LEU A 297 3.96 0.80 4.22
C LEU A 297 3.87 1.99 5.16
N TYR A 298 4.84 2.89 5.19
CA TYR A 298 4.77 4.02 6.11
C TYR A 298 3.77 5.04 5.55
N PRO A 299 2.79 5.48 6.35
CA PRO A 299 1.75 6.38 5.86
C PRO A 299 2.34 7.72 5.41
N ASP A 300 1.76 8.29 4.36
CA ASP A 300 2.04 9.68 4.00
C ASP A 300 1.43 10.68 5.00
N LYS A 301 1.59 11.99 4.75
CA LYS A 301 1.09 13.02 5.68
C LYS A 301 -0.44 12.98 5.87
N TYR A 302 -1.21 12.62 4.85
CA TYR A 302 -2.68 12.57 4.89
C TYR A 302 -3.16 11.30 5.58
N GLU A 303 -2.53 10.17 5.25
CA GLU A 303 -2.82 8.88 5.87
C GLU A 303 -2.46 8.90 7.36
N TYR A 304 -1.30 9.48 7.72
CA TYR A 304 -0.90 9.65 9.11
C TYR A 304 -1.88 10.53 9.88
N GLN A 305 -2.34 11.61 9.27
CA GLN A 305 -3.38 12.47 9.86
C GLN A 305 -4.69 11.69 10.07
N SER A 306 -5.04 10.78 9.16
CA SER A 306 -6.25 9.94 9.29
C SER A 306 -6.14 8.95 10.46
N ILE A 307 -4.94 8.43 10.72
CA ILE A 307 -4.67 7.61 11.92
C ILE A 307 -4.92 8.44 13.18
N MET A 308 -4.42 9.69 13.21
CA MET A 308 -4.63 10.59 14.35
C MET A 308 -6.10 10.97 14.53
N ASN A 309 -6.81 11.26 13.43
CA ASN A 309 -8.24 11.59 13.44
C ASN A 309 -9.06 10.43 14.02
N ASN A 310 -8.81 9.20 13.55
CA ASN A 310 -9.48 8.01 14.06
C ASN A 310 -9.20 7.76 15.54
N ALA A 311 -7.94 7.89 15.98
CA ALA A 311 -7.58 7.75 17.39
C ALA A 311 -8.32 8.78 18.28
N LEU A 312 -8.44 10.02 17.83
CA LEU A 312 -9.19 11.07 18.53
C LEU A 312 -10.69 10.76 18.57
N ILE A 313 -11.28 10.33 17.46
CA ILE A 313 -12.69 9.92 17.38
C ILE A 313 -12.99 8.77 18.35
N GLU A 314 -12.12 7.76 18.41
CA GLU A 314 -12.27 6.65 19.34
C GLU A 314 -12.19 7.11 20.79
N ASN A 315 -11.28 8.04 21.10
CA ASN A 315 -11.18 8.64 22.43
C ASN A 315 -12.47 9.41 22.80
N ILE A 316 -13.00 10.24 21.89
CA ILE A 316 -14.26 10.96 22.07
C ILE A 316 -15.41 9.97 22.34
N ARG A 317 -15.54 8.93 21.51
CA ARG A 317 -16.56 7.88 21.66
C ARG A 317 -16.44 7.14 23.00
N ASN A 318 -15.22 6.77 23.39
CA ASN A 318 -14.94 6.09 24.66
C ASN A 318 -15.26 6.95 25.89
N ASN A 319 -15.26 8.27 25.74
CA ASN A 319 -15.71 9.22 26.77
C ASN A 319 -17.25 9.38 26.85
N GLY A 320 -18.00 8.52 26.15
CA GLY A 320 -19.46 8.44 26.21
C GLY A 320 -20.18 9.41 25.29
N ASP A 321 -19.50 9.88 24.24
CA ASP A 321 -20.07 10.79 23.25
C ASP A 321 -21.11 10.10 22.36
N ILE A 322 -22.16 10.83 21.96
CA ILE A 322 -23.23 10.34 21.08
C ILE A 322 -22.95 10.51 19.58
N MET A 323 -21.78 11.04 19.21
CA MET A 323 -21.27 11.19 17.83
C MET A 323 -22.20 11.99 16.89
N VAL A 324 -22.96 12.96 17.42
CA VAL A 324 -23.78 13.86 16.59
C VAL A 324 -22.96 15.02 15.99
N PRO A 325 -23.33 15.54 14.81
CA PRO A 325 -22.70 16.72 14.22
C PRO A 325 -22.71 17.93 15.18
N ARG A 326 -21.62 18.69 15.18
CA ARG A 326 -21.42 19.87 16.03
C ARG A 326 -20.25 20.71 15.53
N VAL A 327 -20.02 21.85 16.17
CA VAL A 327 -18.82 22.66 15.88
C VAL A 327 -17.56 21.85 16.21
N LEU A 328 -16.80 21.55 15.17
CA LEU A 328 -15.45 21.01 15.28
C LEU A 328 -14.48 22.19 15.18
N GLU A 329 -13.55 22.25 16.12
CA GLU A 329 -12.59 23.34 16.26
C GLU A 329 -11.26 22.88 15.68
N HIS A 330 -10.65 23.69 14.81
CA HIS A 330 -9.40 23.38 14.12
C HIS A 330 -8.34 24.43 14.47
N PHE A 331 -7.16 23.96 14.87
CA PHE A 331 -6.04 24.78 15.26
C PHE A 331 -4.97 24.79 14.17
N LEU A 332 -4.58 26.00 13.77
CA LEU A 332 -3.62 26.24 12.70
C LEU A 332 -2.60 27.29 13.11
N LEU A 333 -1.39 27.16 12.56
CA LEU A 333 -0.24 27.98 12.87
C LEU A 333 0.31 28.62 11.59
N PHE A 334 0.74 29.88 11.63
CA PHE A 334 1.22 30.63 10.46
C PHE A 334 2.51 31.40 10.74
N LYS A 335 3.30 31.60 9.68
CA LYS A 335 4.56 32.37 9.74
C LYS A 335 4.33 33.88 9.88
N THR A 336 3.24 34.42 9.35
CA THR A 336 2.92 35.86 9.39
C THR A 336 1.44 36.13 9.59
N GLU A 337 1.13 37.28 10.20
CA GLU A 337 -0.25 37.76 10.38
C GLU A 337 -0.99 37.95 9.04
N GLU A 338 -0.28 38.39 7.99
CA GLU A 338 -0.84 38.55 6.64
C GLU A 338 -1.34 37.22 6.09
N LYS A 339 -0.55 36.16 6.25
CA LYS A 339 -0.88 34.82 5.78
C LYS A 339 -2.02 34.21 6.58
N ARG A 340 -1.98 34.34 7.91
CA ARG A 340 -3.04 33.95 8.82
C ARG A 340 -4.39 34.57 8.43
N ASN A 341 -4.41 35.88 8.17
CA ASN A 341 -5.63 36.58 7.77
C ASN A 341 -6.08 36.24 6.34
N GLY A 342 -5.13 35.96 5.43
CA GLY A 342 -5.43 35.47 4.09
C GLY A 342 -6.11 34.10 4.10
N PHE A 343 -5.59 33.17 4.89
CA PHE A 343 -6.19 31.85 5.11
C PHE A 343 -7.58 31.98 5.73
N LEU A 344 -7.71 32.79 6.80
CA LEU A 344 -9.00 33.00 7.47
C LEU A 344 -10.08 33.49 6.48
N ALA A 345 -9.74 34.48 5.64
CA ALA A 345 -10.67 34.98 4.63
C ALA A 345 -11.14 33.88 3.66
N LYS A 346 -10.26 32.92 3.34
CA LYS A 346 -10.57 31.80 2.44
C LYS A 346 -11.53 30.80 3.09
N VAL A 347 -11.23 30.33 4.29
CA VAL A 347 -12.06 29.33 4.99
C VAL A 347 -13.41 29.89 5.43
N MET A 348 -13.52 31.21 5.63
CA MET A 348 -14.82 31.86 5.86
C MET A 348 -15.77 31.75 4.65
N GLU A 349 -15.25 31.66 3.42
CA GLU A 349 -16.08 31.38 2.23
C GLU A 349 -16.66 29.96 2.25
N GLU A 350 -16.00 29.05 2.98
CA GLU A 350 -16.37 27.64 3.15
C GLU A 350 -17.18 27.38 4.44
N GLY A 351 -17.59 28.45 5.11
CA GLY A 351 -18.49 28.42 6.27
C GLY A 351 -17.80 28.26 7.63
N PHE A 352 -16.47 28.33 7.70
CA PHE A 352 -15.75 28.38 8.97
C PHE A 352 -15.88 29.76 9.63
N GLU A 353 -15.94 29.76 10.96
CA GLU A 353 -15.96 30.96 11.79
C GLU A 353 -14.69 31.02 12.65
N GLU A 354 -14.12 32.22 12.81
CA GLU A 354 -13.01 32.43 13.76
C GLU A 354 -13.53 32.32 15.20
N ILE A 355 -12.91 31.46 15.99
CA ILE A 355 -13.18 31.34 17.41
C ILE A 355 -12.15 32.20 18.14
N ASN A 356 -12.62 33.20 18.88
CA ASN A 356 -11.72 34.01 19.70
C ASN A 356 -11.06 33.13 20.75
N LEU A 357 -9.75 32.93 20.63
CA LEU A 357 -8.89 32.54 21.73
C LEU A 357 -9.01 33.67 22.77
N GLU A 358 -9.68 33.44 23.90
CA GLU A 358 -9.64 34.42 24.98
C GLU A 358 -8.17 34.61 25.37
N ALA A 359 -7.72 35.86 25.44
CA ALA A 359 -6.32 36.24 25.61
C ALA A 359 -5.75 35.94 27.02
N ASP A 360 -5.86 34.70 27.52
CA ASP A 360 -5.44 34.32 28.89
C ASP A 360 -4.57 33.05 29.01
N ASP A 361 -4.02 32.53 27.92
CA ASP A 361 -3.03 31.44 27.99
C ASP A 361 -1.99 31.48 26.85
N GLY A 362 -1.35 32.65 26.74
CA GLY A 362 -0.01 32.75 26.18
C GLY A 362 0.07 33.54 24.89
N GLU A 363 0.55 34.77 24.97
CA GLU A 363 1.63 35.11 24.05
C GLU A 363 2.65 33.98 24.21
N CYS A 364 2.83 33.12 23.21
CA CYS A 364 4.03 32.29 23.16
C CYS A 364 5.21 33.27 23.13
N GLU A 365 5.75 33.58 24.32
CA GLU A 365 6.98 34.34 24.54
C GLU A 365 8.23 33.57 24.02
N ASP A 366 8.05 32.51 23.23
CA ASP A 366 9.12 31.87 22.49
C ASP A 366 9.30 32.59 21.15
N GLU A 367 10.19 33.59 21.15
CA GLU A 367 10.65 34.33 19.95
C GLU A 367 11.29 33.43 18.85
N ASP A 368 11.33 32.10 19.04
CA ASP A 368 11.98 31.10 18.19
C ASP A 368 11.03 30.01 17.63
N THR A 369 9.70 30.17 17.71
CA THR A 369 8.77 29.26 17.01
C THR A 369 8.64 29.63 15.53
N GLU A 370 8.85 28.67 14.62
CA GLU A 370 8.72 28.87 13.16
C GLU A 370 7.35 29.46 12.75
N TYR A 371 6.30 29.22 13.55
CA TYR A 371 4.93 29.65 13.28
C TYR A 371 4.32 30.42 14.48
N PRO A 372 4.61 31.72 14.65
CA PRO A 372 4.19 32.48 15.83
C PRO A 372 2.74 33.00 15.80
N TYR A 373 1.99 32.79 14.71
CA TYR A 373 0.62 33.30 14.57
C TYR A 373 -0.39 32.16 14.59
N GLU A 374 -1.20 32.12 15.62
CA GLU A 374 -2.19 31.06 15.84
C GLU A 374 -3.58 31.46 15.29
N LEU A 375 -4.35 30.45 14.90
CA LEU A 375 -5.71 30.61 14.46
C LEU A 375 -6.54 29.40 14.88
N LEU A 376 -7.61 29.67 15.62
CA LEU A 376 -8.66 28.70 15.92
C LEU A 376 -9.89 29.04 15.08
N ILE A 377 -10.32 28.08 14.26
CA ILE A 377 -11.57 28.19 13.48
C ILE A 377 -12.52 27.08 13.89
N GLY A 378 -13.82 27.25 13.64
CA GLY A 378 -14.79 26.17 13.79
C GLY A 378 -15.89 26.20 12.76
N ARG A 379 -16.43 25.02 12.47
CA ARG A 379 -17.59 24.82 11.60
C ARG A 379 -18.41 23.65 12.12
N GLU A 380 -19.73 23.71 11.97
CA GLU A 380 -20.61 22.60 12.30
C GLU A 380 -20.43 21.49 11.26
N ASP A 381 -19.79 20.39 11.66
CA ASP A 381 -19.42 19.29 10.78
C ASP A 381 -19.77 17.92 11.40
N SER A 382 -19.84 16.90 10.55
CA SER A 382 -19.96 15.50 10.93
C SER A 382 -18.58 14.89 11.17
N PHE A 383 -18.49 13.92 12.08
CA PHE A 383 -17.26 13.13 12.28
C PHE A 383 -16.96 12.21 11.09
N GLU A 384 -17.96 11.90 10.26
CA GLU A 384 -17.80 11.00 9.10
C GLU A 384 -16.96 11.64 7.99
N ASP A 385 -17.01 12.98 7.86
CA ASP A 385 -16.33 13.73 6.79
C ASP A 385 -14.98 14.32 7.24
N ILE A 386 -14.51 13.97 8.45
CA ILE A 386 -13.39 14.68 9.08
C ILE A 386 -12.09 14.60 8.29
N ASP A 387 -11.80 13.47 7.65
CA ASP A 387 -10.55 13.30 6.90
C ASP A 387 -10.52 14.24 5.70
N GLU A 388 -11.60 14.32 4.91
CA GLU A 388 -11.69 15.25 3.78
C GLU A 388 -11.58 16.72 4.22
N ILE A 389 -12.21 17.07 5.34
CA ILE A 389 -12.15 18.42 5.91
C ILE A 389 -10.73 18.76 6.33
N VAL A 390 -10.10 17.87 7.11
CA VAL A 390 -8.75 18.10 7.64
C VAL A 390 -7.73 18.15 6.52
N TRP A 391 -7.80 17.26 5.53
CA TRP A 391 -6.89 17.27 4.39
C TRP A 391 -6.99 18.57 3.58
N ASN A 392 -8.21 19.06 3.37
CA ASN A 392 -8.41 20.36 2.72
C ASN A 392 -7.78 21.51 3.53
N LEU A 393 -7.97 21.52 4.85
CA LEU A 393 -7.36 22.53 5.73
C LEU A 393 -5.84 22.43 5.76
N MET A 394 -5.26 21.22 5.69
CA MET A 394 -3.81 21.01 5.59
C MET A 394 -3.25 21.62 4.29
N ASP A 395 -3.90 21.35 3.16
CA ASP A 395 -3.48 21.88 1.85
C ASP A 395 -3.59 23.41 1.82
N LEU A 396 -4.72 23.95 2.27
CA LEU A 396 -4.92 25.38 2.37
C LEU A 396 -3.91 26.02 3.33
N ALA A 397 -3.61 25.42 4.48
CA ALA A 397 -2.62 25.96 5.40
C ALA A 397 -1.24 26.05 4.72
N GLU A 398 -0.83 25.01 4.01
CA GLU A 398 0.45 24.96 3.27
C GLU A 398 0.50 26.04 2.16
N GLU A 399 -0.58 26.27 1.42
CA GLU A 399 -0.69 27.37 0.44
C GLU A 399 -0.44 28.76 1.06
N PHE A 400 -0.76 28.92 2.34
CA PHE A 400 -0.57 30.15 3.11
C PHE A 400 0.67 30.11 4.01
N ASP A 401 1.67 29.26 3.74
CA ASP A 401 2.89 29.13 4.57
C ASP A 401 2.57 28.88 6.06
N GLY A 402 1.50 28.13 6.30
CA GLY A 402 1.05 27.69 7.62
C GLY A 402 1.17 26.18 7.79
N ALA A 403 0.87 25.72 9.00
CA ALA A 403 0.84 24.33 9.39
C ALA A 403 -0.48 24.05 10.14
N TYR A 404 -1.11 22.93 9.80
CA TYR A 404 -2.24 22.41 10.54
C TYR A 404 -1.72 21.64 11.76
N ASP A 405 -2.25 21.92 12.95
CA ASP A 405 -1.78 21.30 14.19
C ASP A 405 -2.73 20.22 14.71
N GLY A 406 -4.05 20.45 14.60
CA GLY A 406 -5.03 19.48 15.04
C GLY A 406 -6.45 20.00 15.07
N TRP A 407 -7.37 19.13 15.49
CA TRP A 407 -8.75 19.52 15.77
C TRP A 407 -9.22 18.94 17.10
N GLY A 408 -10.31 19.50 17.60
CA GLY A 408 -10.98 19.06 18.80
C GLY A 408 -12.45 19.43 18.80
N CYS A 409 -13.17 18.94 19.80
CA CYS A 409 -14.56 19.33 20.03
C CYS A 409 -14.94 19.07 21.49
N THR A 410 -16.06 19.65 21.91
CA THR A 410 -16.64 19.34 23.22
C THR A 410 -17.41 18.01 23.18
N VAL A 411 -17.23 17.21 24.24
CA VAL A 411 -17.93 15.94 24.41
C VAL A 411 -19.41 16.18 24.76
N VAL A 412 -20.32 15.62 23.98
CA VAL A 412 -21.78 15.70 24.13
C VAL A 412 -22.30 14.33 24.57
N ARG A 413 -23.00 14.31 25.69
CA ARG A 413 -23.63 13.11 26.29
C ARG A 413 -25.15 13.27 26.31
N GLU A 414 -25.89 12.16 26.35
CA GLU A 414 -27.36 12.15 26.49
C GLU A 414 -27.88 12.84 27.76
#